data_AF-A0A131XD77-F1
#
_entry.id   AF-A0A131XD77-F1
#
_cell.length_a   1.000
_cell.length_b   1.000
_cell.length_c   1.000
_cell.angle_alpha   90.00
_cell.angle_beta   90.00
_cell.angle_gamma   90.00
#
_symmetry.space_group_name_H-M   'P 1'
#
loop_
_entity.id
_entity.type
_entity.pdbx_description
1 polymer ?
#
loop_
_entity_poly.entity_id
_entity_poly.type
_entity_poly.pdbx_seq_one_letter_code
_entity_poly.pdbx_strand_id
1 'polypeptide(L)'
;RKKGLRLLEDYYGDPKEMSSSPLFIKHGILKARQNYEYKQLLYIYKNKLHTTTTHESALKYSLRRQRIRVPVTRSGYGRALTTYLVPLLLNHLGEQLNFNLSLTQFKHDIKDLLVNGLVQI
;
A
#
# COMPACT_ATOMS: atom_id res chain seq x y z
N ARG A 1 -26.61 0.60 10.27
CA ARG A 1 -25.85 -0.27 11.21
C ARG A 1 -26.19 -1.73 10.88
N LYS A 2 -25.22 -2.68 10.99
CA LYS A 2 -25.27 -4.12 10.61
C LYS A 2 -24.75 -4.54 9.21
N LYS A 3 -23.59 -4.05 8.76
CA LYS A 3 -22.82 -4.69 7.65
C LYS A 3 -21.66 -5.57 8.17
N GLY A 4 -21.08 -5.23 9.32
CA GLY A 4 -19.95 -5.99 9.89
C GLY A 4 -20.30 -7.36 10.45
N LEU A 5 -21.53 -7.56 10.94
CA LEU A 5 -21.96 -8.84 11.52
C LEU A 5 -22.09 -9.98 10.48
N ARG A 6 -22.29 -9.66 9.20
CA ARG A 6 -22.49 -10.67 8.14
C ARG A 6 -21.21 -11.38 7.68
N LEU A 7 -20.04 -10.87 8.05
CA LEU A 7 -18.76 -11.47 7.68
C LEU A 7 -18.53 -12.84 8.34
N LEU A 8 -19.31 -13.16 9.38
CA LEU A 8 -19.16 -14.34 10.23
C LEU A 8 -20.31 -15.35 10.06
N GLU A 9 -21.23 -15.13 9.10
CA GLU A 9 -22.55 -15.78 9.08
C GLU A 9 -22.52 -17.33 9.03
N ASP A 10 -21.42 -17.97 8.60
CA ASP A 10 -21.36 -19.42 8.36
C ASP A 10 -20.22 -20.16 9.09
N TYR A 11 -19.53 -19.53 10.05
CA TYR A 11 -18.43 -20.19 10.77
C TYR A 11 -18.92 -20.87 12.06
N TYR A 12 -18.78 -22.19 12.12
CA TYR A 12 -19.26 -23.04 13.23
C TYR A 12 -18.18 -23.41 14.27
N GLY A 13 -16.94 -22.92 14.15
CA GLY A 13 -15.82 -23.22 15.07
C GLY A 13 -15.61 -22.18 16.19
N ASP A 14 -14.53 -22.30 16.97
CA ASP A 14 -14.15 -21.28 17.97
C ASP A 14 -13.78 -19.96 17.25
N PRO A 15 -14.47 -18.84 17.53
CA PRO A 15 -14.19 -17.54 16.92
C PRO A 15 -12.73 -17.08 17.08
N LYS A 16 -12.00 -17.55 18.10
CA LYS A 16 -10.60 -17.19 18.34
C LYS A 16 -9.63 -17.83 17.34
N GLU A 17 -9.97 -18.99 16.82
CA GLU A 17 -9.14 -19.76 15.88
C GLU A 17 -9.45 -19.43 14.42
N MET A 18 -10.48 -18.61 14.20
CA MET A 18 -10.96 -18.27 12.89
C MET A 18 -9.98 -17.38 12.13
N SER A 19 -9.46 -17.88 11.00
CA SER A 19 -8.68 -17.06 10.07
C SER A 19 -9.58 -16.02 9.40
N SER A 20 -9.40 -14.75 9.76
CA SER A 20 -10.14 -13.64 9.17
C SER A 20 -9.62 -13.20 7.80
N SER A 21 -8.41 -13.63 7.41
CA SER A 21 -7.74 -13.21 6.17
C SER A 21 -8.56 -13.50 4.90
N PRO A 22 -9.14 -14.72 4.71
CA PRO A 22 -9.94 -15.03 3.53
C PRO A 22 -11.20 -14.16 3.41
N LEU A 23 -11.78 -13.71 4.53
CA LEU A 23 -12.95 -12.84 4.53
C LEU A 23 -12.63 -11.45 3.97
N PHE A 24 -11.48 -10.89 4.31
CA PHE A 24 -11.06 -9.59 3.77
C PHE A 24 -10.93 -9.63 2.25
N ILE A 25 -10.37 -10.73 1.71
CA ILE A 25 -10.25 -10.94 0.27
C ILE A 25 -11.65 -11.12 -0.36
N LYS A 26 -12.47 -12.03 0.17
CA LYS A 26 -13.83 -12.31 -0.33
C LYS A 26 -14.69 -11.05 -0.44
N HIS A 27 -14.57 -10.13 0.51
CA HIS A 27 -15.37 -8.91 0.56
C HIS A 27 -14.68 -7.67 -0.03
N GLY A 28 -13.46 -7.79 -0.55
CA GLY A 28 -12.71 -6.67 -1.09
C GLY A 28 -12.43 -5.58 -0.04
N ILE A 29 -12.18 -5.98 1.21
CA ILE A 29 -11.96 -5.10 2.36
C ILE A 29 -10.47 -5.07 2.69
N LEU A 30 -9.93 -3.86 2.87
CA LEU A 30 -8.55 -3.66 3.31
C LEU A 30 -8.39 -3.97 4.80
N LYS A 31 -7.35 -4.72 5.15
CA LYS A 31 -6.88 -4.88 6.54
C LYS A 31 -6.40 -3.53 7.09
N ALA A 32 -6.26 -3.41 8.41
CA ALA A 32 -5.84 -2.16 9.06
C ALA A 32 -4.52 -1.61 8.48
N ARG A 33 -3.51 -2.47 8.30
CA ARG A 33 -2.22 -2.11 7.68
C ARG A 33 -2.38 -1.64 6.23
N GLN A 34 -3.11 -2.42 5.43
CA GLN A 34 -3.37 -2.10 4.02
C GLN A 34 -4.14 -0.77 3.88
N ASN A 35 -5.05 -0.46 4.82
CA ASN A 35 -5.76 0.82 4.84
C ASN A 35 -4.81 1.99 5.11
N TYR A 36 -3.81 1.80 5.98
CA TYR A 36 -2.75 2.79 6.18
C TYR A 36 -1.94 3.02 4.88
N GLU A 37 -1.49 1.94 4.24
CA GLU A 37 -0.73 1.98 2.98
C GLU A 37 -1.55 2.64 1.85
N TYR A 38 -2.84 2.28 1.73
CA TYR A 38 -3.77 2.89 0.78
C TYR A 38 -3.85 4.42 0.92
N LYS A 39 -3.99 4.91 2.16
CA LYS A 39 -4.03 6.36 2.43
C LYS A 39 -2.73 7.04 2.07
N GLN A 40 -1.59 6.40 2.34
CA GLN A 40 -0.28 6.94 2.00
C GLN A 40 -0.05 7.01 0.49
N LEU A 41 -0.44 5.97 -0.26
CA LEU A 41 -0.35 5.96 -1.72
C LEU A 41 -1.25 7.03 -2.35
N LEU A 42 -2.46 7.23 -1.81
CA LEU A 42 -3.32 8.33 -2.24
C LEU A 42 -2.71 9.70 -1.95
N TYR A 43 -2.06 9.87 -0.81
CA TYR A 43 -1.35 11.10 -0.47
C TYR A 43 -0.20 11.36 -1.45
N ILE A 44 0.59 10.34 -1.79
CA ILE A 44 1.69 10.41 -2.77
C ILE A 44 1.17 10.84 -4.14
N TYR A 45 0.07 10.24 -4.60
CA TYR A 45 -0.53 10.57 -5.90
C TYR A 45 -1.04 11.99 -5.93
N LYS A 46 -1.83 12.42 -4.93
CA LYS A 46 -2.43 13.76 -4.88
C LYS A 46 -1.37 14.86 -4.89
N ASN A 47 -0.27 14.64 -4.18
CA ASN A 47 0.82 15.61 -4.07
C ASN A 47 1.90 15.42 -5.14
N LYS A 48 1.71 14.49 -6.08
CA LYS A 48 2.66 14.16 -7.15
C LYS A 48 4.09 13.88 -6.63
N LEU A 49 4.22 13.30 -5.44
CA LEU A 49 5.54 13.04 -4.82
C LEU A 49 6.35 11.96 -5.55
N HIS A 50 5.76 11.30 -6.54
CA HIS A 50 6.44 10.34 -7.42
C HIS A 50 7.28 11.02 -8.51
N THR A 51 6.95 12.25 -8.93
CA THR A 51 7.66 12.95 -10.02
C THR A 51 8.95 13.63 -9.57
N THR A 52 9.00 14.10 -8.32
CA THR A 52 10.19 14.77 -7.77
C THR A 52 11.40 13.84 -7.71
N THR A 53 11.16 12.53 -7.63
CA THR A 53 12.22 11.55 -7.47
C THR A 53 12.80 11.03 -8.79
N THR A 54 12.08 11.14 -9.90
CA THR A 54 12.54 10.67 -11.22
C THR A 54 13.77 11.44 -11.71
N HIS A 55 13.96 12.68 -11.25
CA HIS A 55 15.05 13.56 -11.70
C HIS A 55 16.41 13.30 -11.04
N GLU A 56 16.49 12.59 -9.90
CA GLU A 56 17.75 12.43 -9.15
C GLU A 56 18.65 11.29 -9.68
N SER A 57 18.19 10.46 -10.61
CA SER A 57 18.96 9.28 -11.06
C SER A 57 19.05 9.18 -12.58
N ALA A 58 19.94 9.97 -13.19
CA ALA A 58 20.51 9.61 -14.48
C ALA A 58 21.59 8.54 -14.26
N LEU A 59 21.34 7.30 -14.67
CA LEU A 59 22.26 6.18 -14.41
C LEU A 59 23.50 6.22 -15.30
N LYS A 60 24.67 5.99 -14.69
CA LYS A 60 25.93 5.68 -15.38
C LYS A 60 26.01 4.19 -15.81
N TYR A 61 25.20 3.30 -15.23
CA TYR A 61 25.22 1.85 -15.50
C TYR A 61 23.79 1.29 -15.63
N SER A 62 23.51 0.59 -16.73
CA SER A 62 22.17 0.11 -17.11
C SER A 62 21.64 -1.08 -16.30
N LEU A 63 22.52 -1.85 -15.62
CA LEU A 63 22.14 -3.10 -14.95
C LEU A 63 21.56 -2.91 -13.53
N ARG A 64 21.67 -1.72 -12.93
CA ARG A 64 21.17 -1.48 -11.56
C ARG A 64 19.75 -0.93 -11.60
N ARG A 65 18.84 -1.53 -10.83
CA ARG A 65 17.52 -0.93 -10.56
C ARG A 65 17.70 0.38 -9.80
N GLN A 66 17.07 1.44 -10.31
CA GLN A 66 17.02 2.72 -9.62
C GLN A 66 16.10 2.57 -8.41
N ARG A 67 16.68 2.61 -7.21
CA ARG A 67 15.94 2.69 -5.96
C ARG A 67 16.16 4.06 -5.34
N ILE A 68 15.07 4.65 -4.88
CA ILE A 68 15.08 5.92 -4.16
C ILE A 68 15.82 5.71 -2.84
N ARG A 69 16.74 6.60 -2.51
CA ARG A 69 17.44 6.54 -1.23
C ARG A 69 16.45 6.80 -0.10
N VAL A 70 16.19 5.77 0.70
CA VAL A 70 15.37 5.91 1.90
C VAL A 70 16.24 6.50 3.02
N PRO A 71 15.82 7.59 3.70
CA PRO A 71 16.57 8.13 4.82
C PRO A 71 16.70 7.11 5.96
N VAL A 72 17.79 7.18 6.72
CA VAL A 72 18.10 6.19 7.79
C VAL A 72 17.12 6.32 8.97
N THR A 73 16.60 7.52 9.22
CA THR A 73 15.73 7.80 10.36
C THR A 73 14.30 7.32 10.10
N ARG A 74 13.97 6.14 10.64
CA ARG A 74 12.65 5.51 10.52
C ARG A 74 11.54 6.19 11.34
N SER A 75 11.86 6.86 12.45
CA SER A 75 10.88 7.23 13.47
C SER A 75 11.01 8.66 14.00
N GLY A 76 9.90 9.40 14.01
CA GLY A 76 9.60 10.35 15.08
C GLY A 76 8.52 9.72 15.96
N TYR A 77 8.80 9.44 17.23
CA TYR A 77 7.87 8.97 18.28
C TYR A 77 6.49 8.46 17.79
N GLY A 78 6.43 7.21 17.30
CA GLY A 78 5.18 6.54 16.90
C GLY A 78 4.61 6.88 15.51
N ARG A 79 5.23 7.81 14.75
CA ARG A 79 4.88 8.12 13.35
C ARG A 79 6.12 8.03 12.46
N ALA A 80 6.04 7.25 11.41
CA ALA A 80 7.09 7.26 10.39
C ALA A 80 6.99 8.58 9.59
N LEU A 81 8.14 9.22 9.37
CA LEU A 81 8.22 10.46 8.59
C LEU A 81 7.79 10.19 7.15
N THR A 82 7.08 11.15 6.54
CA THR A 82 6.69 11.06 5.12
C THR A 82 7.92 10.92 4.21
N THR A 83 9.01 11.60 4.54
CA THR A 83 10.31 11.50 3.86
C THR A 83 10.90 10.09 3.89
N TYR A 84 10.55 9.27 4.88
CA TYR A 84 10.93 7.86 4.95
C TYR A 84 9.93 6.95 4.23
N LEU A 85 8.63 7.16 4.47
CA LEU A 85 7.57 6.30 3.95
C LEU A 85 7.40 6.39 2.44
N VAL A 86 7.47 7.60 1.88
CA VAL A 86 7.28 7.84 0.44
C VAL A 86 8.30 7.06 -0.40
N PRO A 87 9.63 7.19 -0.19
CA PRO A 87 10.60 6.42 -0.97
C PRO A 87 10.52 4.92 -0.69
N LEU A 88 10.16 4.51 0.54
CA LEU A 88 9.98 3.09 0.88
C LEU A 88 8.83 2.46 0.07
N LEU A 89 7.66 3.11 0.06
CA LEU A 89 6.48 2.63 -0.67
C LEU A 89 6.69 2.66 -2.18
N LEU A 90 7.33 3.71 -2.70
CA LEU A 90 7.65 3.81 -4.13
C LEU A 90 8.67 2.75 -4.56
N ASN A 91 9.66 2.41 -3.74
CA ASN A 91 10.60 1.33 -4.06
C ASN A 91 9.95 -0.06 -4.02
N HIS A 92 8.93 -0.25 -3.20
CA HIS A 92 8.29 -1.55 -3.02
C HIS A 92 7.16 -1.79 -4.02
N LEU A 93 6.30 -0.79 -4.21
CA LEU A 93 5.08 -0.89 -5.01
C LEU A 93 5.13 -0.04 -6.28
N GLY A 94 6.10 0.85 -6.44
CA GLY A 94 6.13 1.81 -7.55
C GLY A 94 6.18 1.15 -8.93
N GLU A 95 6.87 0.01 -9.08
CA GLU A 95 6.88 -0.76 -10.34
C GLU A 95 5.50 -1.33 -10.70
N GLN A 96 4.64 -1.56 -9.69
CA GLN A 96 3.30 -2.13 -9.87
C GLN A 96 2.20 -1.06 -10.01
N LEU A 97 2.52 0.21 -9.76
CA LEU A 97 1.56 1.31 -9.71
C LEU A 97 1.66 2.19 -10.96
N ASN A 98 0.52 2.46 -11.59
CA ASN A 98 0.44 3.39 -12.71
C ASN A 98 -0.06 4.77 -12.26
N PHE A 99 0.86 5.70 -12.07
CA PHE A 99 0.55 7.08 -11.66
C PHE A 99 -0.06 7.95 -12.77
N ASN A 100 -0.09 7.49 -14.03
CA ASN A 100 -0.67 8.23 -15.16
C ASN A 100 -2.20 8.08 -15.25
N LEU A 101 -2.78 7.18 -14.46
CA LEU A 101 -4.23 6.97 -14.41
C LEU A 101 -4.96 8.15 -13.77
N SER A 102 -6.26 8.28 -14.05
CA SER A 102 -7.12 9.22 -13.31
C SER A 102 -7.22 8.82 -11.82
N LEU A 103 -7.51 9.78 -10.94
CA LEU A 103 -7.59 9.53 -9.49
C LEU A 103 -8.61 8.43 -9.13
N THR A 104 -9.72 8.32 -9.87
CA THR A 104 -10.76 7.31 -9.65
C THR A 104 -10.26 5.92 -10.01
N GLN A 105 -9.61 5.77 -11.17
CA GLN A 105 -9.00 4.52 -11.60
C GLN A 105 -7.85 4.13 -10.66
N PHE A 106 -6.98 5.07 -10.31
CA PHE A 106 -5.87 4.84 -9.39
C PHE A 106 -6.33 4.35 -8.01
N LYS A 107 -7.43 4.89 -7.47
CA LYS A 107 -8.03 4.39 -6.23
C LYS A 107 -8.48 2.93 -6.34
N HIS A 108 -9.07 2.56 -7.47
CA HIS A 108 -9.53 1.20 -7.71
C HIS A 108 -8.33 0.24 -7.82
N ASP A 109 -7.35 0.58 -8.65
CA ASP A 109 -6.15 -0.22 -8.88
C ASP A 109 -5.36 -0.47 -7.60
N ILE A 110 -5.12 0.56 -6.77
CA ILE A 110 -4.40 0.35 -5.50
C ILE A 110 -5.22 -0.54 -4.58
N LYS A 111 -6.54 -0.32 -4.50
CA LYS A 111 -7.38 -1.11 -3.60
C LYS A 111 -7.32 -2.58 -3.99
N ASP A 112 -7.44 -2.89 -5.26
CA ASP A 112 -7.36 -4.25 -5.77
C ASP A 112 -5.97 -4.85 -5.55
N LEU A 113 -4.91 -4.09 -5.81
CA LEU A 113 -3.54 -4.50 -5.56
C LEU A 113 -3.32 -4.82 -4.08
N LEU A 114 -3.84 -4.01 -3.16
CA LEU A 114 -3.67 -4.23 -1.73
C LEU A 114 -4.55 -5.35 -1.18
N VAL A 115 -5.75 -5.57 -1.73
CA VAL A 115 -6.65 -6.66 -1.32
C VAL A 115 -6.14 -8.00 -1.84
N ASN A 116 -5.78 -8.07 -3.12
CA ASN A 116 -5.40 -9.31 -3.82
C ASN A 116 -3.90 -9.58 -3.78
N GLY A 117 -3.09 -8.55 -3.55
CA GLY A 117 -1.66 -8.69 -3.39
C GLY A 117 -1.36 -9.57 -2.18
N LEU A 118 -0.64 -10.66 -2.44
CA LEU A 118 0.13 -11.37 -1.43
C LEU A 118 1.25 -10.45 -0.93
N VAL A 119 0.89 -9.41 -0.18
CA VAL A 119 1.86 -8.62 0.58
C VAL A 119 2.28 -9.48 1.77
N GLN A 120 3.11 -10.50 1.49
CA GLN A 120 3.95 -11.15 2.49
C GLN A 120 5.16 -10.22 2.69
N ILE A 121 5.12 -9.47 3.79
CA ILE A 121 6.28 -8.82 4.38
C ILE A 121 6.60 -9.56 5.66
#